data_AF-A0A654IBB2-F1
#
_entry.id   AF-A0A654IBB2-F1
#
_cell.length_a   1.000
_cell.length_b   1.000
_cell.length_c   1.000
_cell.angle_alpha   90.00
_cell.angle_beta   90.00
_cell.angle_gamma   90.00
#
_symmetry.space_group_name_H-M   'P 1'
#
loop_
_entity.id
_entity.type
_entity.pdbx_description
1 polymer ?
#
loop_
_entity_poly.entity_id
_entity_poly.type
_entity_poly.pdbx_seq_one_letter_code
_entity_poly.pdbx_strand_id
1 'polypeptide(L)'
;MKKNLESSLKKINELLKLIKEQFDKVRAIWPEIITKNKELKTIIDEFIKITRDWLIPSELSIHYNKYIKPMMDTKNKIDEKYLEVLDIYSKLDGYAKELKNHTNNLNKAVDDALNSNNLQPIE
;
A
#
# COMPACT_ATOMS: atom_id res chain seq x y z
N MET A 1 7.54 -16.40 39.24
CA MET A 1 8.47 -16.17 38.11
C MET A 1 8.12 -16.96 36.85
N LYS A 2 8.12 -18.32 36.83
CA LYS A 2 7.85 -19.13 35.61
C LYS A 2 6.54 -18.79 34.87
N LYS A 3 5.40 -18.67 35.58
CA LYS A 3 4.10 -18.32 34.97
C LYS A 3 4.06 -16.93 34.29
N ASN A 4 4.84 -15.96 34.78
CA ASN A 4 4.90 -14.62 34.18
C ASN A 4 5.75 -14.61 32.90
N LEU A 5 6.87 -15.34 32.91
CA LEU A 5 7.72 -15.51 31.72
C LEU A 5 7.00 -16.27 30.60
N GLU A 6 6.28 -17.35 30.93
CA GLU A 6 5.48 -18.11 29.96
C GLU A 6 4.36 -17.26 29.34
N SER A 7 3.68 -16.44 30.16
CA SER A 7 2.65 -15.51 29.70
C SER A 7 3.21 -14.44 28.76
N SER A 8 4.32 -13.80 29.14
CA SER A 8 5.00 -12.80 28.30
C SER A 8 5.50 -13.40 26.99
N LEU A 9 6.09 -14.60 27.03
CA LEU A 9 6.55 -15.31 25.84
C LEU A 9 5.40 -15.63 24.89
N LYS A 10 4.25 -16.07 25.42
CA LYS A 10 3.04 -16.32 24.62
C LYS A 10 2.57 -15.05 23.90
N LYS A 11 2.49 -13.93 24.62
CA LYS A 11 2.07 -12.63 24.06
C LYS A 11 3.03 -12.14 22.97
N ILE A 12 4.34 -12.25 23.19
CA ILE A 12 5.37 -11.91 22.20
C ILE A 12 5.22 -12.77 20.94
N ASN A 13 5.04 -14.08 21.09
CA ASN A 13 4.86 -15.00 19.96
C ASN A 13 3.58 -14.70 19.17
N GLU A 14 2.48 -14.36 19.84
CA GLU A 14 1.24 -13.93 19.18
C GLU A 14 1.46 -12.66 18.34
N LEU A 15 2.16 -11.65 18.89
CA LEU A 15 2.48 -10.43 18.16
C LEU A 15 3.41 -10.67 16.97
N LEU A 16 4.42 -11.53 17.11
CA LEU A 16 5.28 -11.93 15.99
C LEU A 16 4.51 -12.63 14.88
N LYS A 17 3.53 -13.48 15.23
CA LYS A 17 2.64 -14.11 14.26
C LYS A 17 1.81 -13.08 13.50
N LEU A 18 1.21 -12.11 14.21
CA LEU A 18 0.43 -11.03 13.59
C LEU A 18 1.29 -10.18 12.64
N ILE A 19 2.53 -9.83 13.05
CA ILE A 19 3.48 -9.11 12.19
C ILE A 19 3.76 -9.91 10.90
N LYS A 20 4.04 -11.22 11.04
CA LYS A 20 4.29 -12.09 9.89
C LYS A 20 3.09 -12.15 8.94
N GLU A 21 1.87 -12.27 9.48
CA GLU A 21 0.63 -12.27 8.68
C GLU A 21 0.46 -10.97 7.90
N GLN A 22 0.78 -9.81 8.48
CA GLN A 22 0.72 -8.54 7.73
C GLN A 22 1.79 -8.46 6.64
N PHE A 23 3.01 -8.95 6.87
CA PHE A 23 4.03 -9.05 5.81
C PHE A 23 3.59 -9.96 4.66
N ASP A 24 2.94 -11.07 4.96
CA ASP A 24 2.43 -11.98 3.93
C ASP A 24 1.32 -11.31 3.10
N LYS A 25 0.45 -10.50 3.72
CA LYS A 25 -0.53 -9.67 3.00
C LYS A 25 0.14 -8.63 2.09
N VAL A 26 1.14 -7.90 2.58
CA VAL A 26 1.91 -6.94 1.76
C VAL A 26 2.55 -7.65 0.57
N ARG A 27 3.19 -8.80 0.80
CA ARG A 27 3.81 -9.61 -0.26
C ARG A 27 2.80 -10.05 -1.31
N ALA A 28 1.58 -10.40 -0.90
CA ALA A 28 0.52 -10.84 -1.80
C ALA A 28 0.03 -9.72 -2.73
N ILE A 29 -0.08 -8.47 -2.24
CA ILE A 29 -0.60 -7.35 -3.07
C ILE A 29 0.48 -6.66 -3.91
N TRP A 30 1.76 -6.82 -3.55
CA TRP A 30 2.87 -6.15 -4.21
C TRP A 30 2.92 -6.37 -5.74
N PRO A 31 2.74 -7.60 -6.27
CA PRO A 31 2.69 -7.83 -7.72
C PRO A 31 1.51 -7.13 -8.40
N GLU A 32 0.37 -7.03 -7.72
CA GLU A 32 -0.82 -6.36 -8.23
C GLU A 32 -0.58 -4.85 -8.37
N ILE A 33 0.04 -4.22 -7.36
CA ILE A 33 0.48 -2.82 -7.41
C ILE A 33 1.37 -2.58 -8.63
N ILE A 34 2.40 -3.40 -8.81
CA ILE A 34 3.34 -3.25 -9.94
C ILE A 34 2.59 -3.35 -11.27
N THR A 35 1.71 -4.34 -11.42
CA THR A 35 0.95 -4.57 -12.65
C THR A 35 0.04 -3.39 -12.97
N LYS A 36 -0.76 -2.93 -12.01
CA LYS A 36 -1.72 -1.85 -12.20
C LYS A 36 -1.04 -0.51 -12.50
N ASN A 37 0.11 -0.23 -11.86
CA ASN A 37 0.90 0.97 -12.18
C ASN A 37 1.49 0.90 -13.60
N LYS A 38 1.95 -0.26 -14.07
CA LYS A 38 2.40 -0.43 -15.47
C LYS A 38 1.28 -0.21 -16.48
N GLU A 39 0.08 -0.73 -16.18
CA GLU A 39 -1.10 -0.51 -17.00
C GLU A 39 -1.47 0.98 -17.06
N LEU A 40 -1.55 1.66 -15.91
CA LEU A 40 -1.81 3.11 -15.85
C LEU A 40 -0.77 3.92 -16.63
N LYS A 41 0.52 3.60 -16.47
CA LYS A 41 1.61 4.24 -17.23
C LYS A 41 1.39 4.09 -18.74
N THR A 42 0.98 2.91 -19.20
CA THR A 42 0.75 2.65 -20.62
C THR A 42 -0.36 3.56 -21.18
N ILE A 43 -1.43 3.77 -20.42
CA ILE A 43 -2.54 4.66 -20.83
C ILE A 43 -2.08 6.13 -20.81
N ILE A 44 -1.28 6.53 -19.83
CA ILE A 44 -0.68 7.88 -19.78
C ILE A 44 0.26 8.11 -20.97
N ASP A 45 1.08 7.13 -21.33
CA ASP A 45 1.98 7.21 -22.49
C ASP A 45 1.17 7.36 -23.80
N GLU A 46 0.03 6.66 -23.93
CA GLU A 46 -0.91 6.82 -25.04
C GLU A 46 -1.48 8.24 -25.09
N PHE A 47 -1.91 8.78 -23.94
CA PHE A 47 -2.41 10.15 -23.84
C PHE A 47 -1.35 11.20 -24.24
N ILE A 48 -0.10 11.01 -23.79
CA ILE A 48 1.03 11.87 -24.17
C ILE A 48 1.27 11.80 -25.68
N LYS A 49 1.15 10.61 -26.29
CA LYS A 49 1.29 10.46 -27.73
C LYS A 49 0.18 11.22 -28.48
N ILE A 50 -1.08 11.03 -28.09
CA ILE A 50 -2.23 11.73 -28.69
C ILE A 50 -2.04 13.24 -28.61
N THR A 51 -1.62 13.75 -27.46
CA THR A 51 -1.42 15.20 -27.25
C THR A 51 -0.22 15.76 -28.01
N ARG A 52 0.83 14.96 -28.26
CA ARG A 52 1.96 15.38 -29.12
C ARG A 52 1.61 15.42 -30.60
N ASP A 53 0.75 14.53 -31.05
CA ASP A 53 0.28 14.52 -32.44
C ASP A 53 -0.64 15.72 -32.76
N TRP A 54 -1.00 16.53 -31.77
CA TRP A 54 -1.74 17.78 -31.92
C TRP A 54 -0.81 18.93 -32.33
N LEU A 55 -0.76 19.26 -33.63
CA LEU A 55 0.11 20.33 -34.12
C LEU A 55 -0.61 21.67 -34.39
N ILE A 56 -1.95 21.74 -34.42
CA ILE A 56 -2.68 22.97 -34.75
C ILE A 56 -3.88 23.20 -33.82
N PRO A 57 -3.71 23.99 -32.73
CA PRO A 57 -4.79 24.29 -31.79
C PRO A 57 -6.03 24.96 -32.41
N SER A 58 -5.84 25.77 -33.46
CA SER A 58 -6.93 26.46 -34.15
C SER A 58 -7.86 25.53 -34.94
N GLU A 59 -7.45 24.29 -35.20
CA GLU A 59 -8.22 23.30 -35.95
C GLU A 59 -8.84 22.22 -35.04
N LEU A 60 -8.68 22.33 -33.72
CA LEU A 60 -9.14 21.31 -32.77
C LEU A 60 -10.66 21.09 -32.81
N SER A 61 -11.45 22.14 -33.03
CA SER A 61 -12.90 22.02 -33.20
C SER A 61 -13.28 21.34 -34.52
N ILE A 62 -12.51 21.58 -35.58
CA ILE A 62 -12.70 21.01 -36.92
C ILE A 62 -12.31 19.53 -36.93
N HIS A 63 -11.25 19.18 -36.20
CA HIS A 63 -10.71 17.83 -36.09
C HIS A 63 -11.08 17.15 -34.76
N TYR A 64 -12.22 17.51 -34.18
CA TYR A 64 -12.69 16.98 -32.89
C TYR A 64 -12.63 15.45 -32.82
N ASN A 65 -13.16 14.76 -33.83
CA ASN A 65 -13.18 13.29 -33.87
C ASN A 65 -11.78 12.67 -33.98
N LYS A 66 -10.81 13.41 -34.52
CA LYS A 66 -9.43 12.94 -34.71
C LYS A 66 -8.57 13.15 -33.47
N TYR A 67 -8.83 14.21 -32.71
CA TYR A 67 -7.95 14.68 -31.65
C TYR A 67 -8.64 14.70 -30.29
N ILE A 68 -9.76 15.41 -30.18
CA ILE A 68 -10.47 15.62 -28.90
C ILE A 68 -11.14 14.33 -28.41
N LYS A 69 -11.86 13.61 -29.28
CA LYS A 69 -12.57 12.38 -28.89
C LYS A 69 -11.60 11.31 -28.35
N PRO A 70 -10.51 10.93 -29.04
CA PRO A 70 -9.53 9.98 -28.50
C PRO A 70 -8.89 10.44 -27.19
N MET A 71 -8.63 11.74 -27.03
CA MET A 71 -8.08 12.28 -25.79
C MET A 71 -9.05 12.16 -24.61
N MET A 72 -10.33 12.48 -24.82
CA MET A 72 -11.35 12.31 -23.78
C MET A 72 -11.56 10.83 -23.43
N ASP A 73 -11.61 9.95 -24.43
CA ASP A 73 -11.75 8.51 -24.19
C ASP A 73 -10.55 7.98 -23.38
N THR A 74 -9.33 8.41 -23.72
CA THR A 74 -8.11 8.03 -22.99
C THR A 74 -8.06 8.63 -21.58
N LYS A 75 -8.50 9.89 -21.41
CA LYS A 75 -8.65 10.51 -20.08
C LYS A 75 -9.59 9.70 -19.18
N ASN A 76 -10.74 9.28 -19.70
CA ASN A 76 -11.70 8.49 -18.92
C ASN A 76 -11.07 7.16 -18.47
N LYS A 77 -10.31 6.49 -19.35
CA LYS A 77 -9.54 5.29 -18.98
C LYS A 77 -8.50 5.57 -17.90
N ILE A 78 -7.81 6.73 -17.94
CA ILE A 78 -6.87 7.14 -16.89
C ILE A 78 -7.61 7.29 -15.56
N ASP A 79 -8.74 7.99 -15.56
CA ASP A 79 -9.53 8.24 -14.35
C ASP A 79 -10.01 6.93 -13.72
N GLU A 80 -10.60 6.02 -14.51
CA GLU A 80 -11.02 4.69 -14.07
C GLU A 80 -9.85 3.88 -13.51
N LYS A 81 -8.74 3.84 -14.24
CA LYS A 81 -7.57 3.05 -13.84
C LYS A 81 -6.88 3.60 -12.60
N TYR A 82 -6.88 4.92 -12.45
CA TYR A 82 -6.35 5.60 -11.27
C TYR A 82 -7.13 5.22 -10.01
N LEU A 83 -8.47 5.09 -10.10
CA LEU A 83 -9.29 4.63 -8.98
C LEU A 83 -8.96 3.19 -8.56
N GLU A 84 -8.73 2.28 -9.53
CA GLU A 84 -8.27 0.92 -9.22
C GLU A 84 -6.93 0.92 -8.48
N VAL A 85 -5.98 1.75 -8.95
CA VAL A 85 -4.66 1.89 -8.33
C VAL A 85 -4.79 2.45 -6.91
N LEU A 86 -5.66 3.45 -6.71
CA LEU A 86 -5.90 4.08 -5.41
C LEU A 86 -6.48 3.09 -4.38
N ASP A 87 -7.41 2.23 -4.78
CA ASP A 87 -7.97 1.18 -3.91
C ASP A 87 -6.87 0.25 -3.36
N ILE A 88 -5.95 -0.17 -4.23
CA ILE A 88 -4.85 -1.07 -3.83
C ILE A 88 -3.87 -0.35 -2.91
N TYR A 89 -3.54 0.91 -3.18
CA TYR A 89 -2.71 1.71 -2.27
C TYR A 89 -3.39 1.93 -0.91
N SER A 90 -4.72 2.06 -0.86
CA SER A 90 -5.46 2.12 0.39
C SER A 90 -5.32 0.85 1.21
N LYS A 91 -5.37 -0.33 0.57
CA LYS A 91 -5.09 -1.62 1.24
C LYS A 91 -3.67 -1.69 1.78
N LEU A 92 -2.68 -1.24 0.99
CA LEU A 92 -1.28 -1.20 1.43
C LEU A 92 -1.09 -0.31 2.66
N ASP A 93 -1.68 0.89 2.66
CA ASP A 93 -1.64 1.82 3.79
C ASP A 93 -2.29 1.19 5.04
N GLY A 94 -3.41 0.48 4.88
CA GLY A 94 -4.03 -0.31 5.95
C GLY A 94 -3.06 -1.33 6.55
N TYR A 95 -2.38 -2.13 5.72
CA TYR A 95 -1.40 -3.12 6.21
C TYR A 95 -0.19 -2.47 6.88
N ALA A 96 0.28 -1.32 6.37
CA ALA A 96 1.38 -0.58 6.97
C ALA A 96 1.03 -0.03 8.37
N LYS A 97 -0.21 0.46 8.55
CA LYS A 97 -0.73 0.91 9.86
C LYS A 97 -0.80 -0.25 10.85
N GLU A 98 -1.33 -1.40 10.43
CA GLU A 98 -1.37 -2.60 11.29
C GLU A 98 0.03 -3.10 11.67
N LEU A 99 0.98 -3.14 10.72
CA LEU A 99 2.39 -3.46 11.01
C LEU A 99 2.99 -2.54 12.06
N LYS A 100 2.78 -1.23 11.92
CA LYS A 100 3.24 -0.23 12.90
C LYS A 100 2.63 -0.48 14.28
N ASN A 101 1.33 -0.74 14.35
CA ASN A 101 0.63 -1.02 15.60
C ASN A 101 1.16 -2.29 16.27
N HIS A 102 1.28 -3.40 15.54
CA HIS A 102 1.78 -4.65 16.09
C HIS A 102 3.24 -4.55 16.54
N THR A 103 4.09 -3.83 15.80
CA THR A 103 5.50 -3.60 16.16
C THR A 103 5.62 -2.76 17.43
N ASN A 104 4.82 -1.69 17.57
CA ASN A 104 4.78 -0.90 18.79
C ASN A 104 4.33 -1.74 20.01
N ASN A 105 3.31 -2.58 19.81
CA ASN A 105 2.82 -3.48 20.86
C ASN A 105 3.86 -4.56 21.23
N LEU A 106 4.63 -5.03 20.26
CA LEU A 106 5.73 -5.96 20.49
C LEU A 106 6.82 -5.31 21.35
N ASN A 107 7.27 -4.12 20.99
CA ASN A 107 8.27 -3.38 21.77
C ASN A 107 7.80 -3.19 23.21
N LYS A 108 6.56 -2.73 23.39
CA LYS A 108 5.97 -2.57 24.73
C LYS A 108 5.91 -3.90 25.49
N ALA A 109 5.50 -4.99 24.84
CA ALA A 109 5.43 -6.31 25.48
C ALA A 109 6.81 -6.84 25.89
N VAL A 110 7.84 -6.55 25.11
CA VAL A 110 9.24 -6.88 25.44
C VAL A 110 9.72 -6.02 26.62
N ASP A 111 9.49 -4.71 26.59
CA ASP A 111 9.86 -3.79 27.68
C ASP A 111 9.18 -4.18 29.00
N ASP A 112 7.87 -4.47 28.96
CA ASP A 112 7.10 -4.93 30.12
C ASP A 112 7.68 -6.25 30.68
N ALA A 113 8.08 -7.18 29.80
CA ALA A 113 8.67 -8.46 30.20
C ALA A 113 10.06 -8.30 30.84
N LEU A 114 10.88 -7.37 30.34
CA LEU A 114 12.19 -7.07 30.91
C LEU A 114 12.07 -6.34 32.25
N ASN A 115 11.18 -5.35 32.35
CA ASN A 115 10.99 -4.55 33.57
C ASN A 115 10.32 -5.34 34.70
N SER A 116 9.37 -6.23 34.39
CA SER A 116 8.74 -7.10 35.40
C SER A 116 9.68 -8.17 35.97
N ASN A 117 10.76 -8.51 35.26
CA ASN A 117 11.80 -9.42 35.76
C ASN A 117 12.86 -8.72 36.65
N ASN A 118 12.91 -7.38 36.66
CA ASN A 118 13.86 -6.59 37.47
C ASN A 118 13.29 -6.14 38.84
N LEU A 119 12.05 -6.49 39.18
CA LEU A 119 11.31 -5.93 40.33
C LEU A 119 11.22 -6.81 41.59
N GLN A 120 11.99 -7.90 41.72
CA GLN A 120 12.09 -8.62 42.99
C GLN A 120 13.46 -8.38 43.63
N PRO A 121 13.54 -7.90 44.90
CA PRO A 121 14.80 -7.87 45.64
C PRO A 121 15.34 -9.29 45.74
N ILE A 122 16.64 -9.45 45.47
CA ILE A 122 17.39 -10.63 45.90
C ILE A 122 17.46 -10.49 47.43
N GLU A 123 16.86 -11.42 48.17
CA GLU A 123 17.03 -11.55 49.63
C GLU A 123 18.50 -11.77 50.01
#